data_AF-A0A353TWB5-F1
#
_entry.id   AF-A0A353TWB5-F1
#
_cell.length_a   1.000
_cell.length_b   1.000
_cell.length_c   1.000
_cell.angle_alpha   90.00
_cell.angle_beta   90.00
_cell.angle_gamma   90.00
#
_symmetry.space_group_name_H-M   'P 1'
#
loop_
_entity.id
_entity.type
_entity.pdbx_description
1 polymer ?
#
loop_
_entity_poly.entity_id
_entity_poly.type
_entity_poly.pdbx_seq_one_letter_code
_entity_poly.pdbx_strand_id
1 'polypeptide(L)'
;GINIPKFIKNIERQEFLEAARTLKETNALPAVCGRVCPQEKQCEANCFYTIKLKREPVAIGYLERFAADYEQNSGEVSVPEVAPANGKKVA
;
A
#
# COMPACT_ATOMS: atom_id res chain seq x y z
N GLY A 1 -5.46 3.80 -8.50
CA GLY A 1 -5.47 4.40 -7.15
C GLY A 1 -5.50 3.27 -6.15
N ILE A 2 -4.79 3.42 -5.02
CA ILE A 2 -4.64 2.37 -4.01
C ILE A 2 -5.98 2.13 -3.29
N ASN A 3 -6.32 0.88 -3.03
CA ASN A 3 -7.51 0.54 -2.24
C ASN A 3 -7.21 0.67 -0.74
N ILE A 4 -7.23 1.92 -0.26
CA ILE A 4 -6.90 2.29 1.12
C ILE A 4 -7.77 1.54 2.15
N PRO A 5 -9.11 1.49 2.01
CA PRO A 5 -9.95 0.78 2.98
C PRO A 5 -9.63 -0.72 3.08
N LYS A 6 -9.37 -1.39 1.95
CA LYS A 6 -9.09 -2.83 1.91
C LYS A 6 -7.80 -3.18 2.66
N PHE A 7 -6.69 -2.49 2.38
CA PHE A 7 -5.43 -2.81 3.06
C PHE A 7 -5.47 -2.47 4.56
N ILE A 8 -6.12 -1.37 4.94
CA ILE A 8 -6.29 -1.01 6.36
C ILE A 8 -7.12 -2.07 7.09
N LYS A 9 -8.18 -2.60 6.45
CA LYS A 9 -8.98 -3.69 7.03
C LYS A 9 -8.17 -4.97 7.24
N ASN A 10 -7.26 -5.29 6.32
CA ASN A 10 -6.35 -6.43 6.47
C ASN A 10 -5.37 -6.21 7.64
N ILE A 11 -4.85 -4.98 7.82
CA ILE A 11 -4.02 -4.62 8.99
C ILE A 11 -4.81 -4.79 10.29
N GLU A 12 -6.06 -4.32 10.34
CA GLU A 12 -6.94 -4.49 11.51
C GLU A 12 -7.16 -5.97 11.87
N ARG A 13 -7.26 -6.84 10.86
CA ARG A 13 -7.39 -8.30 11.02
C ARG A 13 -6.07 -9.02 11.32
N GLN A 14 -4.96 -8.28 11.44
CA GLN A 14 -3.61 -8.83 11.59
C GLN A 14 -3.14 -9.67 10.38
N GLU A 15 -3.79 -9.51 9.23
CA GLU A 15 -3.45 -10.17 7.96
C GLU A 15 -2.44 -9.30 7.18
N PHE A 16 -1.24 -9.09 7.75
CA PHE A 16 -0.29 -8.10 7.24
C PHE A 16 0.26 -8.42 5.84
N LEU A 17 0.41 -9.70 5.50
CA LEU A 17 0.84 -10.13 4.17
C LEU A 17 -0.24 -9.85 3.12
N GLU A 18 -1.51 -10.06 3.45
CA GLU A 18 -2.62 -9.70 2.56
C GLU A 18 -2.77 -8.18 2.41
N ALA A 19 -2.43 -7.41 3.45
CA ALA A 19 -2.32 -5.96 3.34
C ALA A 19 -1.23 -5.56 2.33
N ALA A 20 -0.03 -6.15 2.42
CA ALA A 20 1.05 -5.93 1.48
C ALA A 20 0.69 -6.36 0.04
N ARG A 21 0.03 -7.52 -0.10
CA ARG A 21 -0.48 -8.00 -1.39
C ARG A 21 -1.47 -7.03 -2.01
N THR A 22 -2.40 -6.50 -1.22
CA THR A 22 -3.37 -5.49 -1.66
C THR A 22 -2.68 -4.21 -2.16
N LEU A 23 -1.60 -3.77 -1.49
CA LEU A 23 -0.82 -2.61 -1.96
C LEU A 23 -0.17 -2.91 -3.32
N LYS A 24 0.39 -4.11 -3.48
CA LYS A 24 1.03 -4.56 -4.73
C LYS A 24 0.09 -4.74 -5.92
N GLU A 25 -1.22 -4.89 -5.70
CA GLU A 25 -2.21 -4.93 -6.79
C GLU A 25 -2.16 -3.67 -7.66
N THR A 26 -1.79 -2.52 -7.09
CA THR A 26 -1.81 -1.22 -7.79
C THR A 26 -0.52 -0.42 -7.68
N ASN A 27 0.39 -0.80 -6.80
CA ASN A 27 1.67 -0.13 -6.58
C ASN A 27 2.83 -1.14 -6.66
N ALA A 28 3.75 -0.95 -7.61
CA ALA A 28 4.91 -1.82 -7.74
C ALA A 28 5.97 -1.61 -6.64
N LEU A 29 5.96 -0.45 -5.95
CA LEU A 29 6.99 -0.04 -4.99
C LEU A 29 6.41 0.49 -3.66
N PRO A 30 5.58 -0.28 -2.95
CA PRO A 30 4.90 0.19 -1.73
C PRO A 30 5.88 0.57 -0.60
N ALA A 31 7.02 -0.15 -0.50
CA ALA A 31 8.06 0.17 0.47
C ALA A 31 8.66 1.58 0.26
N VAL A 32 8.75 2.05 -0.98
CA VAL A 32 9.27 3.39 -1.29
C VAL A 32 8.17 4.43 -1.12
N CYS A 33 6.98 4.18 -1.67
CA CYS A 33 5.86 5.11 -1.61
C CYS A 33 5.46 5.48 -0.18
N GLY A 34 5.43 4.51 0.74
CA GLY A 34 5.17 4.79 2.16
C GLY A 34 6.20 5.71 2.84
N ARG A 35 7.38 5.91 2.25
CA ARG A 35 8.48 6.74 2.79
C ARG A 35 8.59 8.12 2.14
N VAL A 36 8.30 8.24 0.84
CA VAL A 36 8.59 9.45 0.06
C VAL A 36 7.34 10.15 -0.49
N CYS A 37 6.18 9.50 -0.46
CA CYS A 37 4.94 10.11 -0.96
C CYS A 37 4.60 11.35 -0.12
N PRO A 38 4.24 12.49 -0.71
CA PRO A 38 3.73 13.64 0.04
C PRO A 38 2.28 13.37 0.44
N GLN A 39 2.06 12.60 1.51
CA GLN A 39 0.74 12.11 1.91
C GLN A 39 -0.22 13.26 2.26
N GLU A 40 0.31 14.33 2.86
CA GLU A 40 -0.40 15.53 3.28
C GLU A 40 -0.99 16.33 2.11
N LYS A 41 -0.52 16.06 0.88
CA LYS A 41 -1.05 16.65 -0.36
C LYS A 41 -1.89 15.66 -1.18
N GLN A 42 -1.92 14.39 -0.79
CA GLN A 42 -2.54 13.31 -1.57
C GLN A 42 -3.64 12.59 -0.78
N CYS A 43 -3.38 11.35 -0.36
CA CYS A 43 -4.37 10.47 0.25
C CYS A 43 -4.88 11.00 1.60
N GLU A 44 -4.00 11.57 2.43
CA GLU A 44 -4.37 12.06 3.77
C GLU A 44 -5.09 13.42 3.70
N ALA A 45 -4.79 14.25 2.69
CA ALA A 45 -5.53 15.48 2.41
C ALA A 45 -7.03 15.21 2.15
N ASN A 46 -7.32 14.08 1.50
CA ASN A 46 -8.67 13.67 1.13
C ASN A 46 -9.32 12.69 2.12
N CYS A 47 -8.70 12.47 3.29
CA CYS A 47 -9.25 11.58 4.29
C CYS A 47 -10.60 12.10 4.81
N PHE A 48 -11.56 11.20 5.04
CA PHE A 48 -12.87 11.56 5.60
C PHE A 48 -12.74 12.31 6.94
N TYR A 49 -11.80 11.91 7.79
CA TYR A 49 -11.51 12.57 9.07
C TYR A 49 -11.10 14.03 8.88
N THR A 50 -10.27 14.31 7.87
CA THR A 50 -9.87 15.67 7.50
C THR A 50 -11.03 16.46 6.91
N ILE A 51 -11.69 15.93 5.86
CA ILE A 51 -12.71 16.66 5.09
C ILE A 51 -13.98 16.91 5.91
N LYS A 52 -14.47 15.90 6.63
CA LYS A 52 -15.81 15.93 7.26
C LYS A 52 -15.75 16.24 8.74
N LEU A 53 -14.73 15.75 9.44
CA LEU A 53 -14.65 15.87 10.90
C LEU A 53 -13.66 16.95 11.35
N LYS A 54 -12.88 17.54 10.43
CA LYS A 54 -11.80 18.50 10.73
C LYS A 54 -10.84 17.98 11.81
N ARG A 55 -10.54 16.68 11.75
CA ARG A 55 -9.59 15.99 12.64
C ARG A 55 -8.36 15.57 11.85
N GLU A 56 -7.34 15.12 12.58
CA GLU A 56 -6.15 14.54 11.97
C GLU A 56 -6.52 13.35 11.08
N PRO A 57 -5.90 13.23 9.89
CA PRO A 57 -6.13 12.12 8.99
C PRO A 57 -5.63 10.81 9.60
N VAL A 58 -6.11 9.70 9.04
CA VAL A 58 -5.44 8.42 9.27
C VAL A 58 -4.04 8.49 8.69
N ALA A 59 -3.06 7.99 9.45
CA ALA A 59 -1.66 7.86 9.08
C ALA A 59 -1.44 6.79 7.98
N ILE A 60 -2.02 6.99 6.80
CA ILE A 60 -2.07 6.03 5.69
C ILE A 60 -0.66 5.69 5.22
N GLY A 61 0.23 6.69 5.10
CA GLY A 61 1.61 6.46 4.66
C GLY A 61 2.40 5.56 5.61
N TYR A 62 2.21 5.74 6.92
CA TYR A 62 2.85 4.90 7.93
C TYR A 62 2.32 3.47 7.90
N LEU A 63 1.02 3.28 7.66
CA LEU A 63 0.42 1.95 7.54
C LEU A 63 0.89 1.22 6.26
N GLU A 64 1.03 1.94 5.15
CA GLU A 64 1.60 1.42 3.90
C GLU A 64 3.05 0.97 4.11
N ARG A 65 3.86 1.82 4.76
CA ARG A 65 5.23 1.48 5.14
C ARG A 65 5.29 0.24 6.03
N PHE A 66 4.45 0.17 7.06
CA PHE A 66 4.42 -0.96 7.99
C PHE A 66 4.12 -2.28 7.26
N ALA A 67 3.09 -2.31 6.42
CA ALA A 67 2.73 -3.52 5.68
C ALA A 67 3.84 -3.97 4.72
N ALA A 68 4.47 -3.02 4.01
CA ALA A 68 5.57 -3.32 3.10
C ALA A 68 6.83 -3.80 3.84
N ASP A 69 7.17 -3.16 4.96
CA ASP A 69 8.32 -3.55 5.80
C ASP A 69 8.08 -4.93 6.44
N TYR A 70 6.83 -5.24 6.85
CA TYR A 70 6.48 -6.54 7.38
C TYR A 70 6.71 -7.66 6.37
N GLU A 71 6.23 -7.48 5.13
CA GLU A 71 6.42 -8.45 4.04
C GLU A 71 7.90 -8.63 3.69
N GLN A 72 8.68 -7.54 3.68
CA GLN A 72 10.12 -7.62 3.44
C GLN A 72 10.84 -8.41 4.55
N ASN A 73 10.45 -8.21 5.81
CA ASN A 73 11.07 -8.87 6.95
C ASN A 73 10.59 -10.31 7.18
N SER A 74 9.38 -10.67 6.74
CA SER A 74 8.86 -12.03 6.85
C SER A 74 9.54 -13.01 5.89
N GLY A 75 10.13 -12.51 4.80
CA GLY A 75 10.69 -13.33 3.72
C GLY A 75 9.62 -13.91 2.77
N GLU A 76 8.33 -13.66 3.04
CA GLU A 76 7.20 -14.14 2.24
C GLU A 76 6.74 -13.05 1.26
N VAL A 77 7.62 -12.75 0.29
CA VAL A 77 7.35 -11.71 -0.72
C VAL A 77 6.28 -12.21 -1.69
N SER A 78 5.12 -11.56 -1.71
CA SER A 78 4.09 -11.83 -2.72
C SER A 78 4.61 -11.41 -4.09
N VAL A 79 4.78 -12.38 -4.99
CA VAL A 79 5.10 -12.16 -6.41
C VAL A 79 3.79 -12.13 -7.20
N PRO A 80 3.49 -11.06 -7.95
CA PRO A 80 2.28 -11.00 -8.77
C PRO A 80 2.33 -12.05 -9.89
N GLU A 81 1.17 -12.57 -10.27
CA GLU A 81 1.08 -13.51 -11.39
C GLU A 81 1.51 -12.84 -12.70
N VAL A 82 2.44 -13.49 -13.40
CA VAL A 82 2.98 -12.98 -14.66
C VAL A 82 2.26 -13.67 -15.82
N ALA A 83 1.78 -12.88 -16.77
CA ALA A 83 1.20 -13.42 -17.99
C ALA A 83 2.24 -14.21 -18.83
N PRO A 84 1.80 -15.14 -19.70
CA PRO A 84 2.71 -15.87 -20.58
C PRO A 84 3.60 -14.92 -21.38
N ALA A 85 4.84 -15.36 -21.64
CA ALA A 85 5.82 -14.56 -22.36
C ALA A 85 5.28 -14.17 -23.75
N ASN A 86 5.32 -12.88 -24.07
CA ASN A 86 4.86 -12.33 -25.34
C ASN A 86 5.92 -12.36 -26.46
N GLY A 87 7.07 -13.00 -26.22
CA GLY A 87 8.17 -13.15 -27.18
C GLY A 87 8.98 -11.87 -27.47
N LYS A 88 8.65 -10.73 -26.86
CA LYS A 88 9.35 -9.46 -27.08
C LYS A 88 10.42 -9.25 -26.00
N LYS A 89 11.62 -8.84 -26.42
CA LYS A 89 12.70 -8.42 -25.51
C LYS A 89 12.68 -6.90 -25.37
N VAL A 90 12.77 -6.42 -24.15
CA VAL A 90 12.85 -5.00 -23.77
C VAL A 90 14.14 -4.79 -22.97
N ALA A 91 14.78 -3.63 -23.16
CA ALA A 91 16.02 -3.22 -22.50
C ALA A 91 15.73 -2.11 -21.48
#